data_AF-A0A1Y3PTI3-F1
#
_entry.id   AF-A0A1Y3PTI3-F1
#
_cell.length_a   1.000
_cell.length_b   1.000
_cell.length_c   1.000
_cell.angle_alpha   90.00
_cell.angle_beta   90.00
_cell.angle_gamma   90.00
#
_symmetry.space_group_name_H-M   'P 1'
#
loop_
_entity.id
_entity.type
_entity.pdbx_description
1 polymer ?
#
loop_
_entity_poly.entity_id
_entity_poly.type
_entity_poly.pdbx_seq_one_letter_code
_entity_poly.pdbx_strand_id
1 'polypeptide(L)'
;MLPADILDYLQNHLLLANEEIDTLDIMEQTDRFDVPLIRRTARTRRKVATLTIGKKTEPVSLAPAELVKQFPSPRVKRSLKGSDEVYAWLRDGWIIREVRYHPDEKSVQAEHYRMGLTLYRYQERVKKRQHQEKLEALGHWLQACQAALNNGSPQPLQPSPVPESRQPVIQRYQELLQQLATACQSALLRQECSVLHSSLPVDWPFAKQLSFLHFLLAVGQLAATRPQFDWKEIGAVYYKEIGGSKKFDGHKEDFLAALEEILEAPAESLGLLSMGTVTPIFFSGNMQGQTARYTFGTVHATTHLAVCADTFSTTAEHLWLVESRAVLTRMAYEDHFLPATNSLLIGVDGQVRSGHRRLIQQLLTHSPSLRQVLIWTDHDEAGMTIAETLYRLVEPHPVQVKWILPHAVCHMWKAYEEAIQTFKNKGGEQEAYLGGPTQWKIRIHQPQPNR
;
A
#
# COMPACT_ATOMS: atom_id res chain seq x y z
N MET A 1 -48.38 -10.22 19.85
CA MET A 1 -47.07 -10.92 19.95
C MET A 1 -46.07 -10.23 19.04
N LEU A 2 -44.82 -10.07 19.45
CA LEU A 2 -43.79 -9.45 18.59
C LEU A 2 -43.45 -10.35 17.39
N PRO A 3 -43.32 -9.79 16.17
CA PRO A 3 -42.74 -10.50 15.03
C PRO A 3 -41.36 -11.08 15.34
N ALA A 4 -41.07 -12.29 14.81
CA ALA A 4 -39.86 -13.04 15.11
C ALA A 4 -38.57 -12.28 14.69
N ASP A 5 -38.63 -11.58 13.57
CA ASP A 5 -37.50 -10.79 13.05
C ASP A 5 -37.15 -9.58 13.92
N ILE A 6 -38.15 -8.96 14.55
CA ILE A 6 -37.93 -7.92 15.57
C ILE A 6 -37.26 -8.54 16.79
N LEU A 7 -37.77 -9.67 17.27
CA LEU A 7 -37.23 -10.36 18.43
C LEU A 7 -35.74 -10.71 18.24
N ASP A 8 -35.40 -11.33 17.11
CA ASP A 8 -34.02 -11.70 16.76
C ASP A 8 -33.11 -10.47 16.70
N TYR A 9 -33.59 -9.37 16.09
CA TYR A 9 -32.81 -8.13 16.01
C TYR A 9 -32.52 -7.54 17.39
N LEU A 10 -33.53 -7.49 18.26
CA LEU A 10 -33.36 -6.97 19.62
C LEU A 10 -32.36 -7.81 20.41
N GLN A 11 -32.50 -9.14 20.35
CA GLN A 11 -31.63 -10.09 21.07
C GLN A 11 -30.18 -9.98 20.62
N ASN A 12 -29.92 -9.89 19.30
CA ASN A 12 -28.57 -9.88 18.76
C ASN A 12 -27.86 -8.53 18.90
N HIS A 13 -28.61 -7.42 18.94
CA HIS A 13 -28.01 -6.09 18.80
C HIS A 13 -28.25 -5.13 19.97
N LEU A 14 -29.34 -5.29 20.74
CA LEU A 14 -29.77 -4.30 21.73
C LEU A 14 -29.80 -4.81 23.17
N LEU A 15 -30.06 -6.10 23.40
CA LEU A 15 -30.07 -6.67 24.76
C LEU A 15 -28.66 -6.63 25.38
N LEU A 16 -28.57 -6.22 26.64
CA LEU A 16 -27.34 -6.35 27.42
C LEU A 16 -27.23 -7.72 28.08
N ALA A 17 -26.04 -8.04 28.58
CA ALA A 17 -25.82 -9.26 29.35
C ALA A 17 -26.81 -9.36 30.52
N ASN A 18 -27.42 -10.54 30.66
CA ASN A 18 -28.43 -10.86 31.68
C ASN A 18 -29.74 -10.05 31.58
N GLU A 19 -30.00 -9.38 30.46
CA GLU A 19 -31.32 -8.84 30.13
C GLU A 19 -32.09 -9.85 29.26
N GLU A 20 -33.40 -9.86 29.39
CA GLU A 20 -34.30 -10.66 28.56
C GLU A 20 -35.55 -9.84 28.21
N ILE A 21 -36.21 -10.22 27.12
CA ILE A 21 -37.48 -9.60 26.70
C ILE A 21 -38.61 -10.22 27.51
N ASP A 22 -39.43 -9.38 28.10
CA ASP A 22 -40.59 -9.80 28.87
C ASP A 22 -41.80 -10.00 27.97
N THR A 23 -41.93 -11.20 27.40
CA THR A 23 -42.93 -11.48 26.37
C THR A 23 -44.38 -11.41 26.85
N LEU A 24 -44.60 -11.53 28.16
CA LEU A 24 -45.93 -11.50 28.78
C LEU A 24 -46.46 -10.06 28.93
N ASP A 25 -45.56 -9.09 29.11
CA ASP A 25 -45.90 -7.70 29.45
C ASP A 25 -45.73 -6.75 28.24
N ILE A 26 -45.61 -7.28 27.01
CA ILE A 26 -45.54 -6.47 25.79
C ILE A 26 -46.88 -5.76 25.58
N MET A 27 -46.85 -4.43 25.53
CA MET A 27 -48.02 -3.63 25.20
C MET A 27 -48.05 -3.34 23.71
N GLU A 28 -49.15 -3.69 23.07
CA GLU A 28 -49.40 -3.40 21.66
C GLU A 28 -50.30 -2.17 21.53
N GLN A 29 -49.83 -1.16 20.80
CA GLN A 29 -50.59 0.04 20.45
C GLN A 29 -50.87 0.07 18.95
N THR A 30 -51.62 1.05 18.44
CA THR A 30 -52.06 1.08 17.03
C THR A 30 -50.91 0.94 16.04
N ASP A 31 -49.79 1.63 16.27
CA ASP A 31 -48.66 1.75 15.34
C ASP A 31 -47.30 1.35 15.93
N ARG A 32 -47.28 0.89 17.20
CA ARG A 32 -46.04 0.56 17.93
C ARG A 32 -46.23 -0.55 18.97
N PHE A 33 -45.11 -1.10 19.42
CA PHE A 33 -44.99 -1.99 20.57
C PHE A 33 -44.17 -1.30 21.66
N ASP A 34 -44.60 -1.42 22.91
CA ASP A 34 -43.77 -1.15 24.07
C ASP A 34 -43.30 -2.48 24.66
N VAL A 35 -42.00 -2.73 24.58
CA VAL A 35 -41.36 -4.01 24.89
C VAL A 35 -40.55 -3.84 26.18
N PRO A 36 -41.01 -4.40 27.31
CA PRO A 36 -40.27 -4.35 28.56
C PRO A 36 -39.03 -5.26 28.48
N LEU A 37 -37.90 -4.76 28.98
CA LEU A 37 -36.72 -5.56 29.24
C LEU A 37 -36.61 -5.80 30.74
N ILE A 38 -36.37 -7.04 31.13
CA ILE A 38 -36.25 -7.46 32.53
C ILE A 38 -34.88 -8.08 32.79
N ARG A 39 -34.46 -8.07 34.05
CA ARG A 39 -33.32 -8.82 34.55
C ARG A 39 -33.81 -9.81 35.59
N ARG A 40 -33.50 -11.10 35.41
CA ARG A 40 -33.75 -12.14 36.40
C ARG A 40 -32.49 -12.48 37.17
N THR A 41 -32.61 -12.51 38.49
CA THR A 41 -31.64 -13.14 39.39
C THR A 41 -32.33 -14.30 40.11
N ALA A 42 -31.58 -15.10 40.85
CA ALA A 42 -32.15 -16.17 41.67
C ALA A 42 -33.22 -15.70 42.68
N ARG A 43 -33.29 -14.39 42.99
CA ARG A 43 -34.20 -13.83 44.01
C ARG A 43 -35.11 -12.70 43.51
N THR A 44 -34.86 -12.13 42.34
CA THR A 44 -35.59 -10.93 41.87
C THR A 44 -35.80 -10.93 40.36
N ARG A 45 -37.02 -10.54 39.93
CA ARG A 45 -37.35 -10.12 38.55
C ARG A 45 -37.55 -8.61 38.60
N ARG A 46 -36.82 -7.85 37.78
CA ARG A 46 -36.92 -6.39 37.75
C ARG A 46 -36.99 -5.86 36.34
N LYS A 47 -37.91 -4.92 36.06
CA LYS A 47 -37.96 -4.17 34.81
C LYS A 47 -36.83 -3.15 34.77
N VAL A 48 -35.95 -3.27 33.78
CA VAL A 48 -34.76 -2.41 33.63
C VAL A 48 -34.92 -1.39 32.49
N ALA A 49 -35.73 -1.69 31.48
CA ALA A 49 -35.97 -0.79 30.37
C ALA A 49 -37.33 -1.03 29.70
N THR A 50 -37.73 -0.10 28.83
CA THR A 50 -38.78 -0.28 27.84
C THR A 50 -38.29 0.22 26.50
N LEU A 51 -38.44 -0.63 25.48
CA LEU A 51 -38.18 -0.28 24.10
C LEU A 51 -39.50 0.02 23.41
N THR A 52 -39.67 1.23 22.90
CA THR A 52 -40.78 1.56 22.00
C THR A 52 -40.32 1.36 20.56
N ILE A 53 -41.06 0.55 19.80
CA ILE A 53 -40.70 0.09 18.46
C ILE A 53 -41.89 0.26 17.52
N GLY A 54 -41.70 0.86 16.36
CA GLY A 54 -42.74 0.93 15.32
C GLY A 54 -43.12 -0.45 14.77
N LYS A 55 -44.40 -0.64 14.45
CA LYS A 55 -44.91 -1.88 13.84
C LYS A 55 -44.48 -2.04 12.38
N LYS A 56 -44.20 -0.95 11.69
CA LYS A 56 -43.80 -0.96 10.29
C LYS A 56 -42.33 -1.36 10.19
N THR A 57 -42.08 -2.56 9.68
CA THR A 57 -40.73 -3.11 9.46
C THR A 57 -40.39 -3.34 7.99
N GLU A 58 -41.32 -2.98 7.11
CA GLU A 58 -41.15 -3.11 5.67
C GLU A 58 -40.14 -2.10 5.12
N PRO A 59 -39.34 -2.52 4.13
CA PRO A 59 -38.29 -1.69 3.58
C PRO A 59 -38.89 -0.53 2.76
N VAL A 60 -38.78 0.68 3.31
CA VAL A 60 -38.94 1.89 2.51
C VAL A 60 -37.72 2.02 1.58
N SER A 61 -37.94 2.50 0.35
CA SER A 61 -36.92 2.58 -0.70
C SER A 61 -35.77 3.55 -0.38
N LEU A 62 -36.00 4.55 0.49
CA LEU A 62 -35.01 5.56 0.85
C LEU A 62 -35.03 5.80 2.37
N ALA A 63 -33.87 5.67 3.01
CA ALA A 63 -33.71 6.06 4.40
C ALA A 63 -33.47 7.58 4.52
N PRO A 64 -33.96 8.24 5.58
CA PRO A 64 -33.60 9.61 5.87
C PRO A 64 -32.07 9.76 6.01
N ALA A 65 -31.46 10.66 5.23
CA ALA A 65 -30.00 10.81 5.16
C ALA A 65 -29.38 11.13 6.53
N GLU A 66 -30.12 11.87 7.36
CA GLU A 66 -29.69 12.23 8.72
C GLU A 66 -29.56 11.01 9.62
N LEU A 67 -30.51 10.07 9.55
CA LEU A 67 -30.46 8.84 10.34
C LEU A 67 -29.30 7.94 9.96
N VAL A 68 -28.98 7.84 8.66
CA VAL A 68 -27.84 7.05 8.18
C VAL A 68 -26.52 7.58 8.76
N LYS A 69 -26.37 8.90 8.86
CA LYS A 69 -25.18 9.53 9.46
C LYS A 69 -25.14 9.39 10.98
N GLN A 70 -26.27 9.62 11.66
CA GLN A 70 -26.32 9.63 13.12
C GLN A 70 -26.18 8.24 13.76
N PHE A 71 -26.64 7.19 13.06
CA PHE A 71 -26.63 5.80 13.53
C PHE A 71 -25.79 4.90 12.60
N PRO A 72 -24.45 4.84 12.78
CA PRO A 72 -23.60 3.94 12.01
C PRO A 72 -23.70 2.47 12.47
N SER A 73 -24.24 2.20 13.66
CA SER A 73 -24.49 0.85 14.16
C SER A 73 -25.65 0.79 15.17
N PRO A 74 -26.24 -0.40 15.40
CA PRO A 74 -27.35 -0.58 16.34
C PRO A 74 -27.06 -0.13 17.78
N ARG A 75 -25.79 -0.16 18.19
CA ARG A 75 -25.38 0.15 19.57
C ARG A 75 -25.23 1.63 19.86
N VAL A 76 -25.26 2.48 18.83
CA VAL A 76 -25.12 3.93 19.00
C VAL A 76 -26.39 4.50 19.63
N LYS A 77 -26.21 5.31 20.68
CA LYS A 77 -27.26 6.02 21.39
C LYS A 77 -27.27 7.48 20.97
N ARG A 78 -28.45 8.04 20.66
CA ARG A 78 -28.60 9.47 20.34
C ARG A 78 -29.77 10.07 21.11
N SER A 79 -29.66 11.35 21.47
CA SER A 79 -30.79 12.12 21.96
C SER A 79 -31.40 12.87 20.79
N LEU A 80 -32.69 12.65 20.54
CA LEU A 80 -33.46 13.33 19.50
C LEU A 80 -34.51 14.20 20.17
N LYS A 81 -34.65 15.46 19.71
CA LYS A 81 -35.68 16.36 20.22
C LYS A 81 -37.04 15.90 19.70
N GLY A 82 -38.06 15.85 20.56
CA GLY A 82 -39.41 15.45 20.17
C GLY A 82 -39.99 16.39 19.12
N SER A 83 -39.99 15.95 17.86
CA SER A 83 -40.63 16.58 16.72
C SER A 83 -41.52 15.57 16.02
N ASP A 84 -42.47 16.03 15.20
CA ASP A 84 -43.33 15.16 14.39
C ASP A 84 -42.52 14.20 13.51
N GLU A 85 -41.32 14.62 13.10
CA GLU A 85 -40.39 13.83 12.32
C GLU A 85 -39.81 12.66 13.11
N VAL A 86 -39.41 12.87 14.37
CA VAL A 86 -38.93 11.79 15.25
C VAL A 86 -40.04 10.78 15.54
N TYR A 87 -41.29 11.25 15.72
CA TYR A 87 -42.44 10.37 15.84
C TYR A 87 -42.67 9.54 14.58
N ALA A 88 -42.57 10.15 13.40
CA ALA A 88 -42.66 9.44 12.12
C ALA A 88 -41.55 8.39 11.98
N TRP A 89 -40.31 8.72 12.36
CA TRP A 89 -39.20 7.78 12.32
C TRP A 89 -39.38 6.58 13.24
N LEU A 90 -39.90 6.82 14.45
CA LEU A 90 -40.21 5.77 15.42
C LEU A 90 -41.31 4.84 14.89
N ARG A 91 -42.41 5.43 14.40
CA ARG A 91 -43.55 4.70 13.83
C ARG A 91 -43.14 3.83 12.65
N ASP A 92 -42.29 4.37 11.77
CA ASP A 92 -41.83 3.69 10.56
C ASP A 92 -40.66 2.71 10.82
N GLY A 93 -40.31 2.49 12.10
CA GLY A 93 -39.32 1.49 12.53
C GLY A 93 -37.87 1.86 12.22
N TRP A 94 -37.59 3.11 11.85
CA TRP A 94 -36.24 3.60 11.58
C TRP A 94 -35.41 3.74 12.86
N ILE A 95 -36.06 4.09 13.97
CA ILE A 95 -35.45 4.25 15.27
C ILE A 95 -36.23 3.50 16.34
N ILE A 96 -35.56 3.19 17.45
CA ILE A 96 -36.15 2.62 18.67
C ILE A 96 -35.92 3.62 19.79
N ARG A 97 -36.96 3.93 20.56
CA ARG A 97 -36.83 4.70 21.79
C ARG A 97 -36.56 3.73 22.94
N GLU A 98 -35.49 3.93 23.68
CA GLU A 98 -35.14 3.17 24.86
C GLU A 98 -35.25 4.06 26.11
N VAL A 99 -36.11 3.67 27.04
CA VAL A 99 -36.24 4.30 28.36
C VAL A 99 -35.72 3.31 29.39
N ARG A 100 -34.67 3.67 30.12
CA ARG A 100 -34.11 2.87 31.22
C ARG A 100 -34.56 3.41 32.56
N TYR A 101 -34.78 2.50 33.51
CA TYR A 101 -35.31 2.83 34.83
C TYR A 101 -34.27 2.61 35.94
N HIS A 102 -34.46 3.34 37.04
CA HIS A 102 -33.79 3.06 38.30
C HIS A 102 -34.29 1.73 38.91
N PRO A 103 -33.62 1.21 39.97
CA PRO A 103 -34.02 -0.03 40.62
C PRO A 103 -35.44 -0.04 41.23
N ASP A 104 -36.10 1.11 41.30
CA ASP A 104 -37.50 1.27 41.69
C ASP A 104 -38.50 0.95 40.57
N GLU A 105 -38.00 0.64 39.36
CA GLU A 105 -38.73 0.25 38.15
C GLU A 105 -39.69 1.34 37.62
N LYS A 106 -39.63 2.54 38.19
CA LYS A 106 -40.54 3.65 37.91
C LYS A 106 -39.82 4.91 37.48
N SER A 107 -38.76 5.30 38.20
CA SER A 107 -38.05 6.53 37.92
C SER A 107 -37.18 6.36 36.69
N VAL A 108 -37.33 7.26 35.71
CA VAL A 108 -36.54 7.25 34.48
C VAL A 108 -35.10 7.63 34.81
N GLN A 109 -34.17 6.73 34.51
CA GLN A 109 -32.73 6.97 34.64
C GLN A 109 -32.17 7.65 33.39
N ALA A 110 -32.58 7.17 32.21
CA ALA A 110 -32.09 7.67 30.93
C ALA A 110 -33.09 7.38 29.82
N GLU A 111 -33.10 8.26 28.83
CA GLU A 111 -33.87 8.11 27.60
C GLU A 111 -32.96 8.39 26.40
N HIS A 112 -32.98 7.50 25.41
CA HIS A 112 -32.27 7.72 24.17
C HIS A 112 -32.89 6.93 23.01
N TYR A 113 -32.49 7.27 21.80
CA TYR A 113 -32.87 6.59 20.57
C TYR A 113 -31.72 5.74 20.05
N ARG A 114 -32.08 4.65 19.37
CA ARG A 114 -31.17 3.73 18.68
C ARG A 114 -31.66 3.43 17.28
N MET A 115 -30.82 2.78 16.48
CA MET A 115 -31.20 2.22 15.18
C MET A 115 -32.33 1.21 15.34
N GLY A 116 -33.41 1.40 14.58
CA GLY A 116 -34.47 0.43 14.43
C GLY A 116 -34.18 -0.61 13.34
N LEU A 117 -34.98 -1.68 13.33
CA LEU A 117 -34.81 -2.79 12.39
C LEU A 117 -34.88 -2.33 10.92
N THR A 118 -35.75 -1.37 10.59
CA THR A 118 -35.89 -0.84 9.22
C THR A 118 -34.59 -0.17 8.76
N LEU A 119 -33.97 0.65 9.62
CA LEU A 119 -32.70 1.32 9.31
C LEU A 119 -31.54 0.32 9.20
N TYR A 120 -31.49 -0.66 10.12
CA TYR A 120 -30.50 -1.73 10.08
C TYR A 120 -30.57 -2.52 8.77
N ARG A 121 -31.77 -2.99 8.39
CA ARG A 121 -31.99 -3.72 7.12
C ARG A 121 -31.62 -2.89 5.91
N TYR A 122 -31.94 -1.59 5.91
CA TYR A 122 -31.55 -0.68 4.83
C TYR A 122 -30.02 -0.61 4.71
N GLN A 123 -29.30 -0.36 5.80
CA GLN A 123 -27.85 -0.26 5.78
C GLN A 123 -27.18 -1.58 5.37
N GLU A 124 -27.68 -2.72 5.83
CA GLU A 124 -27.18 -4.04 5.41
C GLU A 124 -27.41 -4.29 3.92
N ARG A 125 -28.56 -3.88 3.37
CA ARG A 125 -28.80 -3.95 1.91
C ARG A 125 -27.85 -3.05 1.12
N VAL A 126 -27.61 -1.83 1.60
CA VAL A 126 -26.66 -0.89 0.96
C VAL A 126 -25.25 -1.47 0.99
N LYS A 127 -24.78 -1.98 2.13
CA LYS A 127 -23.47 -2.64 2.24
C LYS A 127 -23.36 -3.85 1.33
N LYS A 128 -24.39 -4.71 1.31
CA LYS A 128 -24.42 -5.90 0.44
C LYS A 128 -24.39 -5.51 -1.04
N ARG A 129 -25.12 -4.47 -1.43
CA ARG A 129 -25.10 -3.94 -2.80
C ARG A 129 -23.72 -3.38 -3.16
N GLN A 130 -23.14 -2.54 -2.30
CA GLN A 130 -21.80 -2.00 -2.53
C GLN A 130 -20.75 -3.12 -2.62
N HIS A 131 -20.86 -4.15 -1.79
CA HIS A 131 -19.98 -5.32 -1.86
C HIS A 131 -20.14 -6.08 -3.18
N GLN A 132 -21.39 -6.27 -3.62
CA GLN A 132 -21.70 -6.91 -4.89
C GLN A 132 -21.17 -6.10 -6.08
N GLU A 133 -21.35 -4.78 -6.09
CA GLU A 133 -20.81 -3.87 -7.12
C GLU A 133 -19.28 -3.95 -7.20
N LYS A 134 -18.59 -4.09 -6.06
CA LYS A 134 -17.13 -4.29 -6.03
C LYS A 134 -16.73 -5.63 -6.66
N LEU A 135 -17.43 -6.70 -6.32
CA LEU A 135 -17.19 -8.03 -6.91
C LEU A 135 -17.46 -8.03 -8.41
N GLU A 136 -18.54 -7.40 -8.87
CA GLU A 136 -18.85 -7.25 -10.28
C GLU A 136 -17.77 -6.47 -11.03
N ALA A 137 -17.31 -5.36 -10.47
CA ALA A 137 -16.22 -4.57 -11.06
C ALA A 137 -14.91 -5.37 -11.16
N LEU A 138 -14.58 -6.19 -10.15
CA LEU A 138 -13.43 -7.10 -10.22
C LEU A 138 -13.63 -8.20 -11.27
N GLY A 139 -14.83 -8.75 -11.38
CA GLY A 139 -15.18 -9.73 -12.42
C GLY A 139 -14.98 -9.17 -13.82
N HIS A 140 -15.44 -7.94 -14.06
CA HIS A 140 -15.23 -7.24 -15.33
C HIS A 140 -13.75 -7.01 -15.63
N TRP A 141 -12.97 -6.57 -14.64
CA TRP A 141 -11.53 -6.42 -14.83
C TRP A 141 -10.85 -7.76 -15.14
N LEU A 142 -11.17 -8.82 -14.39
CA LEU A 142 -10.59 -10.15 -14.58
C LEU A 142 -10.87 -10.69 -15.99
N GLN A 143 -12.10 -10.55 -16.48
CA GLN A 143 -12.47 -10.94 -17.85
C GLN A 143 -11.64 -10.17 -18.88
N ALA A 144 -11.49 -8.85 -18.72
CA ALA A 144 -10.69 -8.04 -19.63
C ALA A 144 -9.19 -8.41 -19.58
N CYS A 145 -8.67 -8.71 -18.39
CA CYS A 145 -7.28 -9.15 -18.20
C CYS A 145 -7.03 -10.50 -18.86
N GLN A 146 -7.90 -11.50 -18.64
CA GLN A 146 -7.82 -12.81 -19.28
C GLN A 146 -7.92 -12.72 -20.80
N ALA A 147 -8.79 -11.84 -21.32
CA ALA A 147 -8.88 -11.60 -22.76
C ALA A 147 -7.58 -11.02 -23.34
N ALA A 148 -6.90 -10.13 -22.60
CA ALA A 148 -5.62 -9.56 -23.02
C ALA A 148 -4.45 -10.56 -22.90
N LEU A 149 -4.49 -11.47 -21.93
CA LEU A 149 -3.46 -12.50 -21.74
C LEU A 149 -3.62 -13.67 -22.74
N ASN A 150 -4.86 -14.09 -23.04
CA ASN A 150 -5.14 -15.22 -23.94
C ASN A 150 -5.08 -14.85 -25.43
N ASN A 151 -5.58 -13.65 -25.78
CA ASN A 151 -5.40 -13.13 -27.13
C ASN A 151 -4.07 -12.39 -27.13
N GLY A 152 -2.97 -13.10 -27.38
CA GLY A 152 -1.63 -12.48 -27.43
C GLY A 152 -1.62 -11.27 -28.36
N SER A 153 -1.82 -10.08 -27.78
CA SER A 153 -2.02 -8.77 -28.42
C SER A 153 -3.05 -8.72 -29.56
N PRO A 154 -3.95 -7.71 -29.64
CA PRO A 154 -4.57 -7.40 -30.91
C PRO A 154 -3.46 -7.06 -31.91
N GLN A 155 -3.35 -7.83 -33.00
CA GLN A 155 -2.38 -7.60 -34.08
C GLN A 155 -2.47 -6.13 -34.52
N PRO A 156 -1.40 -5.32 -34.39
CA PRO A 156 -1.35 -4.05 -35.06
C PRO A 156 -1.21 -4.29 -36.56
N LEU A 157 -1.89 -3.48 -37.36
CA LEU A 157 -1.80 -3.50 -38.82
C LEU A 157 -0.37 -3.28 -39.36
N GLN A 158 0.59 -2.85 -38.52
CA GLN A 158 2.03 -2.99 -38.71
C GLN A 158 2.74 -2.93 -37.33
N PRO A 159 3.31 -4.02 -36.79
CA PRO A 159 4.09 -3.93 -35.57
C PRO A 159 5.50 -3.41 -35.92
N SER A 160 5.83 -2.20 -35.50
CA SER A 160 7.25 -1.92 -35.24
C SER A 160 7.68 -2.88 -34.12
N PRO A 161 8.71 -3.71 -34.33
CA PRO A 161 9.13 -4.68 -33.33
C PRO A 161 9.49 -3.93 -32.05
N VAL A 162 8.89 -4.36 -30.93
CA VAL A 162 9.28 -3.86 -29.62
C VAL A 162 10.77 -4.16 -29.43
N PRO A 163 11.59 -3.18 -29.00
CA PRO A 163 13.03 -3.40 -28.82
C PRO A 163 13.32 -4.61 -27.94
N GLU A 164 14.25 -5.49 -28.36
CA GLU A 164 14.61 -6.70 -27.61
C GLU A 164 15.03 -6.42 -26.16
N SER A 165 15.66 -5.26 -25.93
CA SER A 165 16.06 -4.80 -24.59
C SER A 165 14.90 -4.66 -23.59
N ARG A 166 13.65 -4.59 -24.06
CA ARG A 166 12.46 -4.47 -23.21
C ARG A 166 11.76 -5.78 -22.92
N GLN A 167 12.08 -6.84 -23.66
CA GLN A 167 11.47 -8.16 -23.48
C GLN A 167 11.50 -8.65 -22.03
N PRO A 168 12.61 -8.50 -21.26
CA PRO A 168 12.63 -8.94 -19.86
C PRO A 168 11.62 -8.21 -18.98
N VAL A 169 11.45 -6.89 -19.19
CA VAL A 169 10.51 -6.08 -18.39
C VAL A 169 9.07 -6.41 -18.78
N ILE A 170 8.79 -6.58 -20.06
CA ILE A 170 7.46 -6.97 -20.56
C ILE A 170 7.09 -8.36 -20.06
N GLN A 171 8.03 -9.30 -20.01
CA GLN A 171 7.78 -10.63 -19.44
C GLN A 171 7.42 -10.54 -17.95
N ARG A 172 8.20 -9.81 -17.14
CA ARG A 172 7.89 -9.57 -15.72
C ARG A 172 6.54 -8.88 -15.54
N TYR A 173 6.18 -7.99 -16.47
CA TYR A 173 4.87 -7.34 -16.51
C TYR A 173 3.71 -8.32 -16.73
N GLN A 174 3.87 -9.25 -17.68
CA GLN A 174 2.87 -10.28 -17.97
C GLN A 174 2.71 -11.23 -16.79
N GLU A 175 3.80 -11.61 -16.15
CA GLU A 175 3.78 -12.42 -14.92
C GLU A 175 3.01 -11.72 -13.79
N LEU A 176 3.23 -10.42 -13.60
CA LEU A 176 2.47 -9.60 -12.65
C LEU A 176 0.95 -9.64 -12.95
N LEU A 177 0.56 -9.39 -14.21
CA LEU A 177 -0.86 -9.43 -14.59
C LEU A 177 -1.49 -10.80 -14.34
N GLN A 178 -0.75 -11.88 -14.61
CA GLN A 178 -1.20 -13.25 -14.37
C GLN A 178 -1.37 -13.55 -12.86
N GLN A 179 -0.43 -13.09 -12.03
CA GLN A 179 -0.53 -13.21 -10.57
C GLN A 179 -1.76 -12.45 -10.04
N LEU A 180 -1.96 -11.21 -10.49
CA LEU A 180 -3.11 -10.39 -10.10
C LEU A 180 -4.44 -11.00 -10.59
N ALA A 181 -4.48 -11.55 -11.80
CA ALA A 181 -5.65 -12.27 -12.30
C ALA A 181 -6.02 -13.47 -11.41
N THR A 182 -5.01 -14.23 -10.97
CA THR A 182 -5.19 -15.40 -10.09
C THR A 182 -5.68 -14.99 -8.69
N ALA A 183 -5.13 -13.89 -8.15
CA ALA A 183 -5.58 -13.30 -6.90
C ALA A 183 -7.04 -12.81 -6.99
N CYS A 184 -7.41 -12.12 -8.07
CA CYS A 184 -8.78 -11.66 -8.30
C CYS A 184 -9.76 -12.83 -8.48
N GLN A 185 -9.36 -13.89 -9.17
CA GLN A 185 -10.20 -15.08 -9.31
C GLN A 185 -10.48 -15.74 -7.94
N SER A 186 -9.45 -15.84 -7.10
CA SER A 186 -9.58 -16.37 -5.74
C SER A 186 -10.48 -15.49 -4.87
N ALA A 187 -10.35 -14.16 -4.99
CA ALA A 187 -11.17 -13.17 -4.31
C ALA A 187 -12.67 -13.32 -4.66
N LEU A 188 -12.98 -13.50 -5.95
CA LEU A 188 -14.35 -13.70 -6.43
C LEU A 188 -14.95 -15.01 -5.91
N LEU A 189 -14.19 -16.11 -5.92
CA LEU A 189 -14.63 -17.40 -5.40
C LEU A 189 -14.98 -17.35 -3.90
N ARG A 190 -14.22 -16.58 -3.13
CA ARG A 190 -14.44 -16.38 -1.69
C ARG A 190 -15.45 -15.27 -1.37
N GLN A 191 -15.88 -14.49 -2.37
CA GLN A 191 -16.67 -13.27 -2.20
C GLN A 191 -15.98 -12.23 -1.29
N GLU A 192 -14.66 -12.12 -1.37
CA GLU A 192 -13.84 -11.26 -0.51
C GLU A 192 -12.97 -10.31 -1.34
N CYS A 193 -13.22 -8.99 -1.25
CA CYS A 193 -12.43 -7.99 -2.00
C CYS A 193 -11.09 -7.62 -1.33
N SER A 194 -10.83 -8.09 -0.11
CA SER A 194 -9.64 -7.75 0.68
C SER A 194 -8.33 -8.31 0.11
N VAL A 195 -8.41 -9.35 -0.74
CA VAL A 195 -7.25 -10.04 -1.31
C VAL A 195 -6.32 -9.09 -2.10
N LEU A 196 -6.86 -8.00 -2.67
CA LEU A 196 -6.06 -6.99 -3.37
C LEU A 196 -5.03 -6.30 -2.48
N HIS A 197 -5.32 -6.13 -1.19
CA HIS A 197 -4.38 -5.52 -0.24
C HIS A 197 -3.13 -6.38 -0.03
N SER A 198 -3.23 -7.70 -0.18
CA SER A 198 -2.06 -8.60 -0.06
C SER A 198 -1.24 -8.72 -1.35
N SER A 199 -1.82 -8.36 -2.50
CA SER A 199 -1.19 -8.54 -3.82
C SER A 199 -0.64 -7.25 -4.43
N LEU A 200 -1.01 -6.09 -3.87
CA LEU A 200 -0.49 -4.79 -4.25
C LEU A 200 0.27 -4.20 -3.05
N PRO A 201 1.45 -3.59 -3.23
CA PRO A 201 2.26 -3.02 -2.15
C PRO A 201 1.67 -1.69 -1.62
N VAL A 202 0.34 -1.51 -1.67
CA VAL A 202 -0.32 -0.21 -1.41
C VAL A 202 -1.64 -0.36 -0.64
N ASP A 203 -1.74 0.37 0.48
CA ASP A 203 -2.92 0.42 1.36
C ASP A 203 -4.00 1.40 0.86
N TRP A 204 -4.32 1.34 -0.43
CA TRP A 204 -5.29 2.25 -1.04
C TRP A 204 -6.73 1.80 -0.84
N PRO A 205 -7.70 2.75 -0.81
CA PRO A 205 -9.12 2.39 -0.89
C PRO A 205 -9.43 1.59 -2.16
N PHE A 206 -10.40 0.69 -2.08
CA PHE A 206 -10.78 -0.20 -3.18
C PHE A 206 -10.95 0.51 -4.53
N ALA A 207 -11.59 1.68 -4.55
CA ALA A 207 -11.79 2.43 -5.80
C ALA A 207 -10.47 2.81 -6.49
N LYS A 208 -9.45 3.18 -5.72
CA LYS A 208 -8.12 3.51 -6.23
C LYS A 208 -7.34 2.24 -6.61
N GLN A 209 -7.47 1.16 -5.85
CA GLN A 209 -6.90 -0.14 -6.23
C GLN A 209 -7.47 -0.65 -7.55
N LEU A 210 -8.80 -0.62 -7.72
CA LEU A 210 -9.46 -1.01 -8.96
C LEU A 210 -9.02 -0.11 -10.14
N SER A 211 -8.93 1.20 -9.92
CA SER A 211 -8.40 2.14 -10.92
C SER A 211 -6.95 1.81 -11.30
N PHE A 212 -6.12 1.40 -10.33
CA PHE A 212 -4.76 0.94 -10.59
C PHE A 212 -4.72 -0.34 -11.41
N LEU A 213 -5.62 -1.30 -11.15
CA LEU A 213 -5.75 -2.51 -11.96
C LEU A 213 -6.12 -2.18 -13.42
N HIS A 214 -7.04 -1.23 -13.64
CA HIS A 214 -7.36 -0.73 -14.98
C HIS A 214 -6.15 -0.06 -15.66
N PHE A 215 -5.41 0.76 -14.91
CA PHE A 215 -4.16 1.37 -15.37
C PHE A 215 -3.12 0.33 -15.79
N LEU A 216 -2.91 -0.73 -14.98
CA LEU A 216 -1.98 -1.80 -15.33
C LEU A 216 -2.41 -2.50 -16.63
N LEU A 217 -3.67 -2.89 -16.75
CA LEU A 217 -4.14 -3.52 -17.97
C LEU A 217 -3.93 -2.62 -19.21
N ALA A 218 -4.19 -1.32 -19.08
CA ALA A 218 -3.97 -0.35 -20.14
C ALA A 218 -2.50 -0.20 -20.56
N VAL A 219 -1.60 -0.12 -19.57
CA VAL A 219 -0.15 -0.06 -19.80
C VAL A 219 0.34 -1.33 -20.49
N GLY A 220 -0.10 -2.51 -20.05
CA GLY A 220 0.25 -3.78 -20.69
C GLY A 220 -0.15 -3.86 -22.15
N GLN A 221 -1.36 -3.40 -22.48
CA GLN A 221 -1.86 -3.34 -23.86
C GLN A 221 -1.00 -2.44 -24.75
N LEU A 222 -0.57 -1.28 -24.24
CA LEU A 222 0.28 -0.35 -24.98
C LEU A 222 1.71 -0.85 -25.10
N ALA A 223 2.32 -1.32 -24.01
CA ALA A 223 3.69 -1.83 -23.99
C ALA A 223 3.89 -3.02 -24.94
N ALA A 224 2.86 -3.86 -25.11
CA ALA A 224 2.91 -4.99 -26.04
C ALA A 224 2.74 -4.59 -27.52
N THR A 225 2.12 -3.45 -27.81
CA THR A 225 1.73 -3.08 -29.19
C THR A 225 2.48 -1.88 -29.75
N ARG A 226 3.12 -1.06 -28.89
CA ARG A 226 3.74 0.20 -29.30
C ARG A 226 5.17 0.31 -28.79
N PRO A 227 6.10 0.82 -29.63
CA PRO A 227 7.46 1.09 -29.20
C PRO A 227 7.53 2.26 -28.22
N GLN A 228 6.63 3.24 -28.28
CA GLN A 228 6.57 4.35 -27.33
C GLN A 228 5.13 4.82 -27.19
N PHE A 229 4.76 5.34 -26.01
CA PHE A 229 3.44 5.92 -25.76
C PHE A 229 3.51 6.98 -24.64
N ASP A 230 2.63 7.98 -24.69
CA ASP A 230 2.49 9.01 -23.66
C ASP A 230 1.49 8.60 -22.57
N TRP A 231 1.63 9.19 -21.38
CA TRP A 231 0.68 9.09 -20.27
C TRP A 231 -0.78 9.22 -20.69
N LYS A 232 -1.12 10.23 -21.51
CA LYS A 232 -2.50 10.48 -21.94
C LYS A 232 -3.08 9.35 -22.79
N GLU A 233 -2.23 8.60 -23.48
CA GLU A 233 -2.64 7.50 -24.34
C GLU A 233 -3.13 6.30 -23.53
N ILE A 234 -2.61 6.09 -22.31
CA ILE A 234 -3.00 5.00 -21.40
C ILE A 234 -4.51 5.03 -21.17
N GLY A 235 -5.04 6.17 -20.72
CA GLY A 235 -6.47 6.34 -20.48
C GLY A 235 -7.29 6.40 -21.77
N ALA A 236 -6.77 7.01 -22.83
CA ALA A 236 -7.48 7.13 -24.11
C ALA A 236 -7.74 5.77 -24.76
N VAL A 237 -6.73 4.89 -24.79
CA VAL A 237 -6.82 3.56 -25.38
C VAL A 237 -7.70 2.63 -24.56
N TYR A 238 -7.64 2.75 -23.23
CA TYR A 238 -8.40 1.90 -22.33
C TYR A 238 -9.90 2.20 -22.33
N TYR A 239 -10.26 3.47 -22.08
CA TYR A 239 -11.67 3.85 -21.90
C TYR A 239 -12.40 4.16 -23.20
N LYS A 240 -11.68 4.55 -24.26
CA LYS A 240 -12.24 4.85 -25.60
C LYS A 240 -13.43 5.83 -25.60
N GLU A 241 -13.46 6.74 -24.63
CA GLU A 241 -14.52 7.73 -24.45
C GLU A 241 -13.95 9.15 -24.29
N ILE A 242 -14.80 10.16 -24.49
CA ILE A 242 -14.44 11.56 -24.25
C ILE A 242 -14.03 11.73 -22.79
N GLY A 243 -12.83 12.27 -22.56
CA GLY A 243 -12.26 12.43 -21.22
C GLY A 243 -11.50 11.21 -20.69
N GLY A 244 -11.49 10.09 -21.43
CA GLY A 244 -10.74 8.88 -21.07
C GLY A 244 -9.25 9.13 -20.80
N SER A 245 -8.62 10.02 -21.57
CA SER A 245 -7.20 10.40 -21.42
C SER A 245 -6.84 11.05 -20.09
N LYS A 246 -7.83 11.46 -19.28
CA LYS A 246 -7.63 12.12 -17.98
C LYS A 246 -8.04 11.25 -16.79
N LYS A 247 -8.57 10.05 -17.02
CA LYS A 247 -9.13 9.18 -15.97
C LYS A 247 -8.10 8.78 -14.90
N PHE A 248 -6.82 8.76 -15.26
CA PHE A 248 -5.72 8.42 -14.35
C PHE A 248 -4.98 9.64 -13.78
N ASP A 249 -5.25 10.87 -14.25
CA ASP A 249 -4.45 12.06 -13.90
C ASP A 249 -4.44 12.34 -12.40
N GLY A 250 -5.56 12.10 -11.71
CA GLY A 250 -5.67 12.30 -10.25
C GLY A 250 -4.82 11.36 -9.40
N HIS A 251 -4.24 10.30 -9.98
CA HIS A 251 -3.40 9.31 -9.29
C HIS A 251 -2.06 9.07 -10.00
N LYS A 252 -1.63 9.99 -10.86
CA LYS A 252 -0.47 9.79 -11.75
C LYS A 252 0.81 9.39 -11.02
N GLU A 253 1.22 10.18 -10.03
CA GLU A 253 2.49 9.96 -9.31
C GLU A 253 2.45 8.63 -8.55
N ASP A 254 1.35 8.39 -7.84
CA ASP A 254 1.12 7.15 -7.08
C ASP A 254 1.16 5.90 -7.97
N PHE A 255 0.53 5.96 -9.14
CA PHE A 255 0.45 4.81 -10.05
C PHE A 255 1.79 4.52 -10.70
N LEU A 256 2.56 5.54 -11.09
CA LEU A 256 3.90 5.36 -11.61
C LEU A 256 4.84 4.83 -10.55
N ALA A 257 4.83 5.39 -9.33
CA ALA A 257 5.66 4.91 -8.23
C ALA A 257 5.37 3.43 -7.91
N ALA A 258 4.10 3.06 -7.77
CA ALA A 258 3.72 1.67 -7.51
C ALA A 258 4.11 0.73 -8.66
N LEU A 259 3.93 1.15 -9.91
CA LEU A 259 4.35 0.38 -11.08
C LEU A 259 5.86 0.13 -11.08
N GLU A 260 6.66 1.16 -10.85
CA GLU A 260 8.12 1.07 -10.86
C GLU A 260 8.67 0.26 -9.70
N GLU A 261 8.01 0.35 -8.54
CA GLU A 261 8.34 -0.46 -7.37
C GLU A 261 8.08 -1.95 -7.63
N ILE A 262 6.91 -2.30 -8.18
CA ILE A 262 6.54 -3.69 -8.45
C ILE A 262 7.46 -4.31 -9.53
N LEU A 263 7.79 -3.56 -10.57
CA LEU A 263 8.62 -4.05 -11.66
C LEU A 263 10.12 -3.93 -11.40
N GLU A 264 10.51 -3.18 -10.37
CA GLU A 264 11.90 -2.77 -10.11
C GLU A 264 12.56 -2.13 -11.34
N ALA A 265 11.76 -1.43 -12.14
CA ALA A 265 12.17 -0.85 -13.41
C ALA A 265 11.41 0.46 -13.65
N PRO A 266 12.04 1.47 -14.26
CA PRO A 266 11.39 2.72 -14.60
C PRO A 266 10.28 2.48 -15.62
N ALA A 267 9.19 3.24 -15.56
CA ALA A 267 8.05 3.05 -16.47
C ALA A 267 8.45 3.22 -17.95
N GLU A 268 9.50 4.01 -18.22
CA GLU A 268 10.11 4.19 -19.53
C GLU A 268 10.63 2.89 -20.16
N SER A 269 11.01 1.92 -19.34
CA SER A 269 11.44 0.60 -19.81
C SER A 269 10.31 -0.19 -20.49
N LEU A 270 9.04 0.17 -20.22
CA LEU A 270 7.87 -0.36 -20.93
C LEU A 270 7.54 0.42 -22.21
N GLY A 271 8.23 1.53 -22.49
CA GLY A 271 7.94 2.43 -23.60
C GLY A 271 7.11 3.66 -23.23
N LEU A 272 6.81 3.87 -21.95
CA LEU A 272 6.20 5.13 -21.52
C LEU A 272 7.20 6.27 -21.78
N LEU A 273 6.79 7.29 -22.52
CA LEU A 273 7.60 8.48 -22.69
C LEU A 273 7.68 9.21 -21.35
N SER A 274 8.89 9.27 -20.80
CA SER A 274 9.18 10.11 -19.64
C SER A 274 8.73 11.53 -19.95
N MET A 275 8.08 12.18 -18.99
CA MET A 275 7.75 13.61 -19.09
C MET A 275 9.00 14.51 -18.92
N GLY A 276 10.19 14.01 -19.27
CA GLY A 276 11.44 14.77 -19.28
C GLY A 276 12.37 14.54 -18.08
N THR A 277 12.10 13.60 -17.18
CA THR A 277 12.94 13.36 -16.00
C THR A 277 13.97 12.26 -16.24
N VAL A 278 15.11 12.63 -16.84
CA VAL A 278 16.30 11.76 -16.87
C VAL A 278 17.00 11.83 -15.52
N THR A 279 16.74 10.85 -14.64
CA THR A 279 17.41 10.77 -13.34
C THR A 279 18.86 10.28 -13.51
N PRO A 280 19.88 11.08 -13.12
CA PRO A 280 21.26 10.66 -13.13
C PRO A 280 21.57 9.75 -11.94
N ILE A 281 22.52 8.85 -12.12
CA ILE A 281 23.12 8.03 -11.06
C ILE A 281 24.60 8.38 -11.04
N PHE A 282 25.06 8.99 -9.95
CA PHE A 282 26.44 9.44 -9.80
C PHE A 282 27.33 8.33 -9.24
N PHE A 283 28.52 8.16 -9.83
CA PHE A 283 29.47 7.14 -9.40
C PHE A 283 30.91 7.53 -9.74
N SER A 284 31.90 6.83 -9.19
CA SER A 284 33.30 6.92 -9.62
C SER A 284 33.99 5.58 -9.43
N GLY A 285 34.82 5.18 -10.41
CA GLY A 285 35.50 3.89 -10.45
C GLY A 285 35.34 3.21 -11.81
N ASN A 286 35.96 2.04 -11.96
CA ASN A 286 35.88 1.27 -13.19
C ASN A 286 34.50 0.61 -13.33
N MET A 287 33.80 0.88 -14.43
CA MET A 287 32.49 0.28 -14.74
C MET A 287 32.32 0.20 -16.26
N GLN A 288 31.78 -0.89 -16.77
CA GLN A 288 31.59 -1.08 -18.20
C GLN A 288 30.20 -1.68 -18.48
N GLY A 289 29.53 -1.16 -19.49
CA GLY A 289 28.40 -1.77 -20.16
C GLY A 289 28.80 -2.24 -21.56
N GLN A 290 27.85 -2.69 -22.35
CA GLN A 290 28.04 -3.03 -23.77
C GLN A 290 28.39 -1.79 -24.60
N THR A 291 27.82 -0.63 -24.23
CA THR A 291 27.91 0.60 -25.03
C THR A 291 28.73 1.72 -24.37
N ALA A 292 29.01 1.60 -23.08
CA ALA A 292 29.71 2.61 -22.31
C ALA A 292 30.84 2.01 -21.46
N ARG A 293 31.97 2.70 -21.37
CA ARG A 293 33.09 2.31 -20.50
C ARG A 293 33.58 3.50 -19.70
N TYR A 294 33.66 3.31 -18.39
CA TYR A 294 34.07 4.31 -17.41
C TYR A 294 35.30 3.81 -16.69
N THR A 295 36.30 4.68 -16.55
CA THR A 295 37.54 4.38 -15.84
C THR A 295 37.62 5.21 -14.55
N PHE A 296 38.62 4.93 -13.72
CA PHE A 296 38.96 5.80 -12.60
C PHE A 296 39.14 7.25 -13.05
N GLY A 297 38.71 8.19 -12.22
CA GLY A 297 38.71 9.62 -12.52
C GLY A 297 37.73 10.37 -11.62
N THR A 298 37.33 11.56 -12.05
CA THR A 298 36.30 12.36 -11.37
C THR A 298 34.95 11.66 -11.33
N VAL A 299 33.97 12.29 -10.70
CA VAL A 299 32.59 11.79 -10.65
C VAL A 299 32.00 11.68 -12.06
N HIS A 300 31.53 10.48 -12.39
CA HIS A 300 30.76 10.17 -13.59
C HIS A 300 29.26 10.17 -13.27
N ALA A 301 28.44 10.27 -14.31
CA ALA A 301 27.01 10.07 -14.22
C ALA A 301 26.54 9.11 -15.32
N THR A 302 25.79 8.09 -14.94
CA THR A 302 24.96 7.31 -15.86
C THR A 302 23.49 7.72 -15.67
N THR A 303 22.58 7.15 -16.44
CA THR A 303 21.14 7.42 -16.29
C THR A 303 20.40 6.13 -16.00
N HIS A 304 19.29 6.23 -15.29
CA HIS A 304 18.41 5.08 -15.07
C HIS A 304 17.96 4.41 -16.38
N LEU A 305 17.82 5.18 -17.48
CA LEU A 305 17.53 4.66 -18.82
C LEU A 305 18.67 3.81 -19.36
N ALA A 306 19.92 4.30 -19.27
CA ALA A 306 21.10 3.56 -19.71
C ALA A 306 21.26 2.25 -18.92
N VAL A 307 21.07 2.30 -17.60
CA VAL A 307 21.09 1.10 -16.72
C VAL A 307 20.01 0.08 -17.11
N CYS A 308 18.87 0.54 -17.61
CA CYS A 308 17.82 -0.37 -18.05
C CYS A 308 18.08 -0.97 -19.43
N ALA A 309 18.73 -0.22 -20.32
CA ALA A 309 19.00 -0.64 -21.68
C ALA A 309 20.28 -1.49 -21.81
N ASP A 310 21.20 -1.39 -20.87
CA ASP A 310 22.52 -2.04 -20.90
C ASP A 310 22.71 -2.98 -19.69
N THR A 311 23.75 -3.80 -19.73
CA THR A 311 24.18 -4.67 -18.64
C THR A 311 25.54 -4.21 -18.14
N PHE A 312 25.57 -3.61 -16.95
CA PHE A 312 26.81 -3.11 -16.36
C PHE A 312 27.55 -4.16 -15.52
N SER A 313 28.88 -4.14 -15.61
CA SER A 313 29.80 -4.90 -14.75
C SER A 313 31.01 -4.06 -14.35
N THR A 314 31.74 -4.51 -13.34
CA THR A 314 32.96 -3.87 -12.83
C THR A 314 34.06 -4.90 -12.58
N THR A 315 35.31 -4.42 -12.53
CA THR A 315 36.46 -5.21 -12.05
C THR A 315 36.84 -4.86 -10.62
N ALA A 316 36.08 -3.98 -9.95
CA ALA A 316 36.31 -3.59 -8.58
C ALA A 316 36.20 -4.79 -7.64
N GLU A 317 36.96 -4.77 -6.54
CA GLU A 317 36.82 -5.71 -5.43
C GLU A 317 35.89 -5.20 -4.34
N HIS A 318 35.70 -3.89 -4.27
CA HIS A 318 34.98 -3.21 -3.20
C HIS A 318 33.95 -2.26 -3.80
N LEU A 319 32.68 -2.44 -3.43
CA LEU A 319 31.60 -1.53 -3.82
C LEU A 319 31.21 -0.67 -2.63
N TRP A 320 31.29 0.65 -2.78
CA TRP A 320 30.82 1.61 -1.79
C TRP A 320 29.48 2.18 -2.23
N LEU A 321 28.48 2.09 -1.34
CA LEU A 321 27.15 2.66 -1.52
C LEU A 321 27.00 3.78 -0.51
N VAL A 322 27.03 5.02 -1.00
CA VAL A 322 27.02 6.22 -0.15
C VAL A 322 25.75 7.03 -0.38
N GLU A 323 25.14 7.49 0.71
CA GLU A 323 23.96 8.36 0.62
C GLU A 323 24.33 9.75 0.10
N SER A 324 25.33 10.37 0.70
CA SER A 324 25.69 11.77 0.45
C SER A 324 26.58 11.96 -0.78
N ARG A 325 26.16 12.87 -1.67
CA ARG A 325 26.96 13.33 -2.81
C ARG A 325 28.28 13.99 -2.39
N ALA A 326 28.33 14.60 -1.20
CA ALA A 326 29.55 15.20 -0.68
C ALA A 326 30.61 14.12 -0.37
N VAL A 327 30.20 13.00 0.23
CA VAL A 327 31.07 11.83 0.47
C VAL A 327 31.56 11.27 -0.85
N LEU A 328 30.65 11.07 -1.82
CA LEU A 328 31.01 10.59 -3.14
C LEU A 328 32.07 11.47 -3.81
N THR A 329 31.81 12.78 -3.84
CA THR A 329 32.68 13.75 -4.53
C THR A 329 34.05 13.83 -3.86
N ARG A 330 34.08 13.84 -2.52
CA ARG A 330 35.33 13.90 -1.76
C ARG A 330 36.17 12.63 -1.99
N MET A 331 35.59 11.45 -1.88
CA MET A 331 36.32 10.20 -2.10
C MET A 331 36.79 10.03 -3.55
N ALA A 332 36.01 10.52 -4.53
CA ALA A 332 36.40 10.52 -5.93
C ALA A 332 37.53 11.52 -6.25
N TYR A 333 37.62 12.64 -5.50
CA TYR A 333 38.66 13.65 -5.66
C TYR A 333 40.01 13.23 -5.06
N GLU A 334 40.01 12.31 -4.09
CA GLU A 334 41.24 11.85 -3.45
C GLU A 334 42.09 11.01 -4.41
N ASP A 335 43.27 11.56 -4.73
CA ASP A 335 44.19 10.98 -5.70
C ASP A 335 44.52 9.53 -5.37
N HIS A 336 44.34 8.67 -6.37
CA HIS A 336 44.69 7.25 -6.33
C HIS A 336 43.97 6.40 -5.27
N PHE A 337 43.02 6.92 -4.48
CA PHE A 337 42.33 6.11 -3.47
C PHE A 337 41.52 4.98 -4.12
N LEU A 338 40.63 5.31 -5.07
CA LEU A 338 39.79 4.31 -5.76
C LEU A 338 40.63 3.29 -6.56
N PRO A 339 41.65 3.71 -7.35
CA PRO A 339 42.56 2.77 -7.99
C PRO A 339 43.32 1.88 -6.99
N ALA A 340 43.89 2.45 -5.94
CA ALA A 340 44.74 1.71 -4.99
C ALA A 340 43.96 0.72 -4.13
N THR A 341 42.66 0.93 -3.97
CA THR A 341 41.76 0.03 -3.23
C THR A 341 40.88 -0.83 -4.14
N ASN A 342 41.05 -0.71 -5.47
CA ASN A 342 40.17 -1.32 -6.46
C ASN A 342 38.68 -1.15 -6.12
N SER A 343 38.28 0.08 -5.81
CA SER A 343 36.93 0.42 -5.36
C SER A 343 36.08 1.04 -6.46
N LEU A 344 34.79 0.70 -6.48
CA LEU A 344 33.73 1.41 -7.18
C LEU A 344 32.84 2.11 -6.16
N LEU A 345 32.53 3.38 -6.38
CA LEU A 345 31.74 4.21 -5.47
C LEU A 345 30.47 4.68 -6.18
N ILE A 346 29.29 4.44 -5.58
CA ILE A 346 27.99 4.84 -6.11
C ILE A 346 27.27 5.70 -5.08
N GLY A 347 26.79 6.87 -5.51
CA GLY A 347 25.98 7.77 -4.72
C GLY A 347 24.50 7.49 -4.96
N VAL A 348 23.74 7.21 -3.90
CA VAL A 348 22.29 6.98 -3.99
C VAL A 348 21.46 8.25 -3.77
N ASP A 349 22.11 9.35 -3.35
CA ASP A 349 21.58 10.72 -3.33
C ASP A 349 20.21 10.82 -2.64
N GLY A 350 20.15 10.29 -1.41
CA GLY A 350 18.91 10.09 -0.66
C GLY A 350 18.21 8.78 -1.04
N GLN A 351 17.06 8.85 -1.71
CA GLN A 351 16.22 7.68 -1.95
C GLN A 351 16.79 6.70 -3.00
N VAL A 352 16.83 5.41 -2.64
CA VAL A 352 17.26 4.32 -3.53
C VAL A 352 16.19 4.00 -4.59
N ARG A 353 16.18 4.78 -5.67
CA ARG A 353 15.29 4.62 -6.83
C ARG A 353 15.55 3.34 -7.63
N SER A 354 14.58 2.95 -8.47
CA SER A 354 14.65 1.75 -9.34
C SER A 354 15.94 1.66 -10.16
N GLY A 355 16.40 2.77 -10.74
CA GLY A 355 17.68 2.82 -11.47
C GLY A 355 18.89 2.46 -10.61
N HIS A 356 18.96 2.92 -9.36
CA HIS A 356 20.01 2.54 -8.42
C HIS A 356 19.92 1.05 -8.08
N ARG A 357 18.71 0.56 -7.77
CA ARG A 357 18.46 -0.84 -7.42
C ARG A 357 18.97 -1.76 -8.52
N ARG A 358 18.56 -1.48 -9.76
CA ARG A 358 18.95 -2.26 -10.94
C ARG A 358 20.46 -2.20 -11.20
N LEU A 359 21.09 -1.03 -11.11
CA LEU A 359 22.53 -0.92 -11.32
C LEU A 359 23.30 -1.75 -10.30
N ILE A 360 22.95 -1.63 -9.01
CA ILE A 360 23.62 -2.38 -7.93
C ILE A 360 23.43 -3.89 -8.14
N GLN A 361 22.22 -4.35 -8.47
CA GLN A 361 21.94 -5.76 -8.78
C GLN A 361 22.76 -6.26 -9.98
N GLN A 362 22.83 -5.49 -11.07
CA GLN A 362 23.64 -5.85 -12.25
C GLN A 362 25.11 -5.99 -11.87
N LEU A 363 25.66 -5.04 -11.11
CA LEU A 363 27.06 -5.09 -10.68
C LEU A 363 27.32 -6.31 -9.81
N LEU A 364 26.47 -6.60 -8.81
CA LEU A 364 26.63 -7.77 -7.93
C LEU A 364 26.46 -9.10 -8.67
N THR A 365 25.64 -9.14 -9.72
CA THR A 365 25.37 -10.36 -10.51
C THR A 365 26.46 -10.63 -11.55
N HIS A 366 26.96 -9.58 -12.20
CA HIS A 366 27.84 -9.71 -13.37
C HIS A 366 29.32 -9.42 -13.07
N SER A 367 29.68 -9.12 -11.81
CA SER A 367 31.05 -8.76 -11.41
C SER A 367 31.60 -9.75 -10.37
N PRO A 368 32.17 -10.88 -10.79
CA PRO A 368 32.70 -11.90 -9.87
C PRO A 368 33.90 -11.42 -9.04
N SER A 369 34.50 -10.27 -9.39
CA SER A 369 35.56 -9.65 -8.62
C SER A 369 35.09 -9.01 -7.32
N LEU A 370 33.80 -8.66 -7.20
CA LEU A 370 33.27 -8.00 -6.01
C LEU A 370 33.29 -8.96 -4.82
N ARG A 371 33.99 -8.55 -3.75
CA ARG A 371 34.13 -9.35 -2.52
C ARG A 371 33.39 -8.73 -1.34
N GLN A 372 33.27 -7.40 -1.34
CA GLN A 372 32.62 -6.67 -0.25
C GLN A 372 31.85 -5.45 -0.73
N VAL A 373 30.80 -5.13 0.03
CA VAL A 373 29.97 -3.94 -0.12
C VAL A 373 30.00 -3.15 1.17
N LEU A 374 30.35 -1.87 1.07
CA LEU A 374 30.39 -0.93 2.19
C LEU A 374 29.23 0.07 2.05
N ILE A 375 28.32 0.05 3.00
CA ILE A 375 27.16 0.94 3.06
C ILE A 375 27.48 2.08 4.03
N TRP A 376 27.37 3.32 3.55
CA TRP A 376 27.58 4.52 4.34
C TRP A 376 26.44 5.51 4.11
N THR A 377 25.53 5.54 5.07
CA THR A 377 24.37 6.43 5.09
C THR A 377 24.46 7.42 6.23
N ASP A 378 23.50 8.33 6.27
CA ASP A 378 23.36 9.23 7.38
C ASP A 378 22.73 8.55 8.61
N HIS A 379 23.10 9.02 9.81
CA HIS A 379 22.70 8.38 11.07
C HIS A 379 21.32 8.83 11.58
N ASP A 380 20.45 9.31 10.70
CA ASP A 380 19.09 9.75 11.00
C ASP A 380 18.06 8.64 10.66
N GLU A 381 16.77 8.98 10.63
CA GLU A 381 15.71 8.00 10.29
C GLU A 381 15.67 7.68 8.79
N ALA A 382 15.96 8.67 7.94
CA ALA A 382 15.99 8.50 6.50
C ALA A 382 17.17 7.61 6.08
N GLY A 383 18.38 7.89 6.58
CA GLY A 383 19.59 7.13 6.32
C GLY A 383 19.51 5.69 6.86
N MET A 384 18.77 5.44 7.94
CA MET A 384 18.46 4.09 8.40
C MET A 384 17.58 3.33 7.38
N THR A 385 16.54 3.99 6.88
CA THR A 385 15.64 3.42 5.85
C THR A 385 16.40 3.12 4.55
N ILE A 386 17.32 4.01 4.16
CA ILE A 386 18.20 3.84 3.00
C ILE A 386 19.15 2.66 3.23
N ALA A 387 19.80 2.59 4.39
CA ALA A 387 20.73 1.49 4.71
C ALA A 387 20.03 0.13 4.71
N GLU A 388 18.80 0.06 5.24
CA GLU A 388 17.99 -1.16 5.20
C GLU A 388 17.66 -1.56 3.76
N THR A 389 17.24 -0.60 2.95
CA THR A 389 16.92 -0.83 1.53
C THR A 389 18.14 -1.36 0.77
N LEU A 390 19.31 -0.77 0.99
CA LEU A 390 20.57 -1.21 0.37
C LEU A 390 21.00 -2.58 0.90
N TYR A 391 20.84 -2.85 2.19
CA TYR A 391 21.17 -4.15 2.77
C TYR A 391 20.34 -5.27 2.14
N ARG A 392 19.01 -5.11 2.08
CA ARG A 392 18.11 -6.10 1.47
C ARG A 392 18.43 -6.35 -0.01
N LEU A 393 18.96 -5.35 -0.70
CA LEU A 393 19.38 -5.48 -2.10
C LEU A 393 20.68 -6.30 -2.25
N VAL A 394 21.57 -6.22 -1.27
CA VAL A 394 22.92 -6.82 -1.32
C VAL A 394 22.98 -8.20 -0.66
N GLU A 395 22.22 -8.41 0.43
CA GLU A 395 22.20 -9.63 1.24
C GLU A 395 22.05 -10.95 0.44
N PRO A 396 21.27 -11.02 -0.66
CA PRO A 396 21.14 -12.24 -1.46
C PRO A 396 22.43 -12.66 -2.19
N HIS A 397 23.41 -11.77 -2.30
CA HIS A 397 24.64 -12.00 -3.06
C HIS A 397 25.78 -12.45 -2.14
N PRO A 398 26.72 -13.30 -2.63
CA PRO A 398 27.80 -13.87 -1.83
C PRO A 398 28.95 -12.87 -1.60
N VAL A 399 28.65 -11.71 -1.02
CA VAL A 399 29.60 -10.63 -0.72
C VAL A 399 29.57 -10.27 0.76
N GLN A 400 30.69 -9.82 1.30
CA GLN A 400 30.72 -9.33 2.68
C GLN A 400 30.09 -7.93 2.75
N VAL A 401 29.03 -7.78 3.55
CA VAL A 401 28.41 -6.47 3.80
C VAL A 401 29.00 -5.83 5.04
N LYS A 402 29.35 -4.54 4.93
CA LYS A 402 29.88 -3.72 6.02
C LYS A 402 29.10 -2.41 6.10
N TRP A 403 28.80 -1.95 7.31
CA TRP A 403 28.21 -0.64 7.55
C TRP A 403 29.20 0.28 8.23
N ILE A 404 29.33 1.49 7.69
CA ILE A 404 30.25 2.48 8.22
C ILE A 404 29.57 3.26 9.34
N LEU A 405 30.23 3.28 10.51
CA LEU A 405 29.91 4.17 11.62
C LEU A 405 31.05 5.18 11.82
N PRO A 406 30.85 6.28 12.57
CA PRO A 406 31.87 7.30 12.78
C PRO A 406 33.19 6.74 13.35
N HIS A 407 33.09 5.76 14.25
CA HIS A 407 34.24 5.19 14.97
C HIS A 407 34.40 3.67 14.82
N ALA A 408 33.58 3.04 13.98
CA ALA A 408 33.57 1.59 13.86
C ALA A 408 33.07 1.14 12.48
N VAL A 409 33.24 -0.15 12.20
CA VAL A 409 32.58 -0.83 11.09
C VAL A 409 31.77 -1.98 11.67
N CYS A 410 30.50 -2.04 11.29
CA CYS A 410 29.62 -3.14 11.64
C CYS A 410 29.62 -4.18 10.51
N HIS A 411 29.52 -5.45 10.89
CA HIS A 411 29.47 -6.59 9.95
C HIS A 411 28.14 -7.37 10.06
N MET A 412 27.22 -6.90 10.91
CA MET A 412 25.91 -7.50 11.12
C MET A 412 24.87 -6.39 11.20
N TRP A 413 23.75 -6.57 10.51
CA TRP A 413 22.66 -5.59 10.46
C TRP A 413 22.17 -5.20 11.85
N LYS A 414 21.89 -6.20 12.71
CA LYS A 414 21.41 -5.96 14.08
C LYS A 414 22.36 -5.09 14.91
N ALA A 415 23.67 -5.32 14.79
CA ALA A 415 24.67 -4.53 15.52
C ALA A 415 24.73 -3.07 15.00
N TYR A 416 24.52 -2.87 13.69
CA TYR A 416 24.45 -1.55 13.10
C TYR A 416 23.19 -0.79 13.55
N GLU A 417 22.03 -1.45 13.56
CA GLU A 417 20.77 -0.89 14.04
C GLU A 417 20.85 -0.41 15.50
N GLU A 418 21.37 -1.25 16.39
CA GLU A 418 21.57 -0.91 17.81
C GLU A 418 22.56 0.27 17.98
N ALA A 419 23.63 0.30 17.18
CA ALA A 419 24.62 1.36 17.21
C ALA A 419 24.07 2.71 16.76
N ILE A 420 23.24 2.75 15.70
CA ILE A 420 22.61 3.99 15.24
C ILE A 420 21.61 4.52 16.25
N GLN A 421 20.77 3.66 16.86
CA GLN A 421 19.86 4.10 17.91
C GLN A 421 20.61 4.75 19.08
N THR A 422 21.75 4.17 19.45
CA THR A 422 22.61 4.71 20.51
C THR A 422 23.26 6.05 20.10
N PHE A 423 23.65 6.19 18.83
CA PHE A 423 24.28 7.41 18.31
C PHE A 423 23.29 8.58 18.21
N LYS A 424 22.05 8.34 17.77
CA LYS A 424 20.98 9.36 17.73
C LYS A 424 20.78 10.05 19.07
N ASN A 425 20.82 9.29 20.15
CA ASN A 425 20.68 9.81 21.52
C ASN A 425 21.83 10.73 21.96
N LYS A 426 22.95 10.76 21.24
CA LYS A 426 24.15 11.57 21.55
C LYS A 426 24.27 12.84 20.71
N GLY A 427 23.43 13.04 19.68
CA GLY A 427 23.31 14.31 18.94
C GLY A 427 24.55 14.78 18.18
N GLY A 428 25.30 13.88 17.53
CA GLY A 428 26.50 14.23 16.76
C GLY A 428 26.25 14.42 15.25
N GLU A 429 26.93 15.38 14.63
CA GLU A 429 26.92 15.59 13.17
C GLU A 429 27.96 14.73 12.45
N GLN A 430 27.57 14.09 11.36
CA GLN A 430 28.40 13.14 10.60
C GLN A 430 29.49 13.80 9.75
N GLU A 431 29.29 15.04 9.31
CA GLU A 431 30.28 15.76 8.51
C GLU A 431 31.61 15.95 9.25
N ALA A 432 31.56 15.97 10.58
CA ALA A 432 32.74 15.99 11.45
C ALA A 432 33.58 14.70 11.39
N TYR A 433 33.02 13.59 10.88
CA TYR A 433 33.62 12.24 10.91
C TYR A 433 33.85 11.63 9.51
N LEU A 434 33.86 12.44 8.46
CA LEU A 434 34.14 11.99 7.10
C LEU A 434 35.51 11.32 6.97
N GLY A 435 36.50 11.75 7.76
CA GLY A 435 37.83 11.16 7.72
C GLY A 435 38.61 11.44 6.44
N GLY A 436 39.61 10.61 6.16
CA GLY A 436 40.43 10.70 4.94
C GLY A 436 40.89 9.32 4.43
N PRO A 437 41.67 9.26 3.35
CA PRO A 437 42.02 8.02 2.64
C PRO A 437 42.56 6.91 3.54
N THR A 438 43.39 7.24 4.53
CA THR A 438 43.92 6.27 5.50
C THR A 438 42.82 5.60 6.31
N GLN A 439 41.85 6.37 6.80
CA GLN A 439 40.74 5.83 7.59
C GLN A 439 39.80 4.99 6.72
N TRP A 440 39.56 5.40 5.47
CA TRP A 440 38.74 4.61 4.55
C TRP A 440 39.40 3.28 4.18
N LYS A 441 40.73 3.26 4.00
CA LYS A 441 41.49 2.00 3.83
C LYS A 441 41.37 1.09 5.06
N ILE A 442 41.42 1.66 6.26
CA ILE A 442 41.20 0.88 7.49
C ILE A 442 39.79 0.26 7.48
N ARG A 443 38.76 1.02 7.13
CA ARG A 443 37.37 0.53 7.06
C ARG A 443 37.19 -0.64 6.06
N ILE A 444 37.92 -0.59 4.94
CA ILE A 444 37.98 -1.68 3.94
C ILE A 444 38.58 -2.95 4.56
N HIS A 445 39.70 -2.82 5.26
CA HIS A 445 40.48 -3.97 5.75
C HIS A 445 40.10 -4.42 7.17
N GLN A 446 39.22 -3.70 7.87
CA GLN A 446 38.81 -4.06 9.22
C GLN A 446 38.16 -5.45 9.20
N PRO A 447 38.76 -6.44 9.90
CA PRO A 447 38.24 -7.80 9.92
C PRO A 447 37.02 -7.86 10.83
N GLN A 448 36.13 -8.81 10.52
CA GLN A 448 35.03 -9.13 11.41
C GLN A 448 35.62 -9.62 12.74
N PRO A 449 35.27 -9.03 13.91
CA PRO A 449 35.75 -9.54 15.19
C PRO A 449 35.31 -11.01 15.32
N ASN A 450 36.24 -11.88 15.72
CA ASN A 450 36.02 -13.33 15.80
C ASN A 450 34.73 -13.63 16.58
N ARG A 451 33.89 -14.48 15.97
CA ARG A 451 32.61 -14.94 16.51
C ARG A 451 32.74 -15.63 17.87
#